data_AF-A0ABD6DPP6-F1
#
_entry.id   AF-A0ABD6DPP6-F1
#
_cell.length_a   1.000
_cell.length_b   1.000
_cell.length_c   1.000
_cell.angle_alpha   90.00
_cell.angle_beta   90.00
_cell.angle_gamma   90.00
#
_symmetry.space_group_name_H-M   'P 1'
#
loop_
_entity.id
_entity.type
_entity.pdbx_description
1 polymer ?
#
loop_
_entity_poly.entity_id
_entity_poly.type
_entity_poly.pdbx_seq_one_letter_code
_entity_poly.pdbx_strand_id
1 'polypeptide(L)'
;MELTRRDAVVVLALTGAGAGVSGRLVEQLDDDPFAESVAALAGTVYPSAVELDGEFVRTYLAGRLEAERSEYGYVMDAFDTLDEHAMRLYSREFTDIGVGRREDVLRDLGVDAASAERHGSVPERIRYLVDELLFVLYTSPTGGRLVGNENPAGHPGGLESYQQEP
;
A
#
# COMPACT_ATOMS: atom_id res chain seq x y z
N MET A 1 5.11 -23.07 20.78
CA MET A 1 3.85 -22.51 20.27
C MET A 1 4.11 -22.15 18.82
N GLU A 2 3.51 -22.87 17.89
CA GLU A 2 3.59 -22.55 16.47
C GLU A 2 2.49 -21.54 16.17
N LEU A 3 2.87 -20.30 15.88
CA LEU A 3 1.92 -19.28 15.42
C LEU A 3 1.62 -19.59 13.95
N THR A 4 0.47 -20.21 13.71
CA THR A 4 -0.02 -20.49 12.36
C THR A 4 -0.23 -19.15 11.64
N ARG A 5 0.09 -19.09 10.34
CA ARG A 5 0.05 -17.86 9.49
C ARG A 5 -1.19 -16.97 9.69
N ARG A 6 -2.30 -17.56 10.11
CA ARG A 6 -3.60 -16.90 10.39
C ARG A 6 -3.63 -16.03 11.66
N ASP A 7 -2.83 -16.34 12.68
CA ASP A 7 -2.81 -15.59 13.95
C ASP A 7 -1.89 -14.36 13.90
N ALA A 8 -0.91 -14.33 12.99
CA ALA A 8 -0.06 -13.16 12.77
C ALA A 8 -0.83 -11.99 12.14
N VAL A 9 -1.87 -12.29 11.38
CA VAL A 9 -2.71 -11.32 10.66
C VAL A 9 -3.59 -10.50 11.62
N VAL A 10 -3.99 -11.09 12.75
CA VAL A 10 -4.81 -10.39 13.76
C VAL A 10 -4.00 -9.34 14.54
N VAL A 11 -2.67 -9.48 14.62
CA VAL A 11 -1.81 -8.56 15.38
C VAL A 11 -1.46 -7.29 14.58
N LEU A 12 -1.42 -7.37 13.24
CA LEU A 12 -1.04 -6.22 12.40
C LEU A 12 -2.16 -5.15 12.31
N ALA A 13 -3.41 -5.52 12.58
CA ALA A 13 -4.56 -4.60 12.59
C ALA A 13 -4.67 -3.75 13.87
N LEU A 14 -3.77 -3.90 14.85
CA LEU A 14 -3.91 -3.27 16.18
C LEU A 14 -3.10 -1.98 16.39
N THR A 15 -2.31 -1.50 15.43
CA THR A 15 -1.41 -0.33 15.65
C THR A 15 -1.64 0.88 14.74
N GLY A 16 -2.64 0.85 13.86
CA GLY A 16 -3.18 2.05 13.21
C GLY A 16 -4.51 2.43 13.89
N ALA A 17 -4.53 3.57 14.59
CA ALA A 17 -5.66 4.17 15.32
C ALA A 17 -7.07 3.55 15.10
N GLY A 18 -7.46 2.60 15.96
CA GLY A 18 -8.85 2.31 16.32
C GLY A 18 -9.58 1.26 15.46
N ALA A 19 -9.98 0.17 16.14
CA ALA A 19 -10.85 -0.93 15.68
C ALA A 19 -10.18 -1.97 14.76
N GLY A 20 -10.25 -3.24 15.19
CA GLY A 20 -9.70 -4.36 14.45
C GLY A 20 -10.38 -4.49 13.09
N VAL A 21 -9.57 -4.49 12.04
CA VAL A 21 -10.01 -4.79 10.68
C VAL A 21 -10.79 -6.10 10.70
N SER A 22 -12.08 -6.04 10.39
CA SER A 22 -12.90 -7.23 10.28
C SER A 22 -12.38 -8.11 9.14
N GLY A 23 -12.18 -9.41 9.39
CA GLY A 23 -11.77 -10.35 8.33
C GLY A 23 -12.71 -10.33 7.11
N ARG A 24 -13.98 -9.95 7.31
CA ARG A 24 -14.96 -9.75 6.25
C ARG A 24 -14.61 -8.58 5.32
N LEU A 25 -13.94 -7.55 5.83
CA LEU A 25 -13.52 -6.39 5.04
C LEU A 25 -12.32 -6.75 4.16
N VAL A 26 -11.39 -7.55 4.68
CA VAL A 26 -10.27 -8.11 3.91
C VAL A 26 -10.79 -9.01 2.78
N GLU A 27 -11.74 -9.89 3.09
CA GLU A 27 -12.39 -10.78 2.10
C GLU A 27 -13.15 -9.99 1.03
N GLN A 28 -13.74 -8.85 1.39
CA GLN A 28 -14.42 -7.97 0.43
C GLN A 28 -13.42 -7.24 -0.49
N LEU A 29 -12.18 -7.02 -0.04
CA LEU A 29 -11.12 -6.42 -0.85
C LEU A 29 -10.38 -7.41 -1.74
N ASP A 30 -10.54 -8.72 -1.53
CA ASP A 30 -9.95 -9.74 -2.41
C ASP A 30 -10.50 -9.66 -3.85
N ASP A 31 -11.77 -9.27 -4.01
CA ASP A 31 -12.43 -9.08 -5.31
C ASP A 31 -12.62 -7.60 -5.68
N ASP A 32 -11.94 -6.66 -4.99
CA ASP A 32 -12.09 -5.23 -5.24
C ASP A 32 -11.06 -4.74 -6.28
N PRO A 33 -11.50 -4.27 -7.47
CA PRO A 33 -10.59 -3.76 -8.51
C PRO A 33 -9.69 -2.63 -8.02
N PHE A 34 -10.16 -1.82 -7.06
CA PHE A 34 -9.36 -0.77 -6.46
C PHE A 34 -8.18 -1.31 -5.66
N ALA A 35 -8.39 -2.40 -4.92
CA ALA A 35 -7.34 -3.03 -4.14
C ALA A 35 -6.26 -3.64 -5.05
N GLU A 36 -6.66 -4.19 -6.21
CA GLU A 36 -5.75 -4.71 -7.22
C GLU A 36 -4.90 -3.59 -7.84
N SER A 37 -5.51 -2.45 -8.19
CA SER A 37 -4.79 -1.31 -8.75
C SER A 37 -3.77 -0.71 -7.78
N VAL A 38 -4.11 -0.61 -6.49
CA VAL A 38 -3.17 -0.19 -5.45
C VAL A 38 -2.06 -1.22 -5.25
N ALA A 39 -2.36 -2.52 -5.29
CA ALA A 39 -1.33 -3.57 -5.22
C ALA A 39 -0.38 -3.51 -6.42
N ALA A 40 -0.89 -3.26 -7.63
CA ALA A 40 -0.09 -3.06 -8.83
C ALA A 40 0.82 -1.83 -8.72
N LEU A 41 0.32 -0.73 -8.15
CA LEU A 41 1.11 0.47 -7.87
C LEU A 41 2.19 0.19 -6.81
N ALA A 42 1.85 -0.45 -5.70
CA ALA A 42 2.79 -0.85 -4.66
C ALA A 42 3.91 -1.73 -5.24
N GLY A 43 3.56 -2.71 -6.10
CA GLY A 43 4.53 -3.56 -6.80
C GLY A 43 5.40 -2.85 -7.82
N THR A 44 5.04 -1.62 -8.17
CA THR A 44 5.86 -0.77 -9.03
C THR A 44 6.86 0.06 -8.22
N VAL A 45 6.46 0.54 -7.03
CA VAL A 45 7.28 1.47 -6.23
C VAL A 45 8.08 0.81 -5.11
N TYR A 46 7.69 -0.39 -4.67
CA TYR A 46 8.44 -1.10 -3.64
C TYR A 46 9.74 -1.69 -4.18
N PRO A 47 10.81 -1.72 -3.37
CA PRO A 47 12.04 -2.39 -3.76
C PRO A 47 11.78 -3.84 -4.13
N SER A 48 12.48 -4.38 -5.13
CA SER A 48 12.34 -5.77 -5.57
C SER A 48 12.67 -6.82 -4.50
N ALA A 49 13.37 -6.42 -3.43
CA ALA A 49 13.62 -7.25 -2.25
C ALA A 49 12.38 -7.43 -1.35
N VAL A 50 11.34 -6.62 -1.55
CA VAL A 50 10.05 -6.74 -0.85
C VAL A 50 9.14 -7.61 -1.70
N GLU A 51 8.97 -8.86 -1.29
CA GLU A 51 7.87 -9.67 -1.81
C GLU A 51 6.56 -9.11 -1.25
N LEU A 52 5.81 -8.45 -2.12
CA LEU A 52 4.46 -8.01 -1.84
C LEU A 52 3.56 -9.22 -1.71
N ASP A 53 3.33 -9.66 -0.48
CA ASP A 53 2.11 -10.41 -0.21
C ASP A 53 0.95 -9.41 -0.39
N GLY A 54 0.08 -9.66 -1.37
CA GLY A 54 -1.09 -8.81 -1.62
C GLY A 54 -1.93 -8.60 -0.34
N GLU A 55 -1.85 -9.53 0.63
CA GLU A 55 -2.47 -9.42 1.93
C GLU A 55 -2.00 -8.19 2.73
N PHE A 56 -0.73 -7.78 2.61
CA PHE A 56 -0.20 -6.59 3.29
C PHE A 56 -0.87 -5.30 2.80
N VAL A 57 -0.93 -5.12 1.48
CA VAL A 57 -1.55 -3.93 0.85
C VAL A 57 -3.05 -3.91 1.11
N ARG A 58 -3.71 -5.07 1.02
CA ARG A 58 -5.15 -5.19 1.31
C ARG A 58 -5.45 -4.88 2.77
N THR A 59 -4.65 -5.35 3.72
CA THR A 59 -4.84 -5.08 5.14
C THR A 59 -4.69 -3.58 5.46
N TYR A 60 -3.71 -2.92 4.83
CA TYR A 60 -3.58 -1.47 4.93
C TYR A 60 -4.82 -0.74 4.39
N LEU A 61 -5.24 -1.07 3.16
CA LEU A 61 -6.43 -0.49 2.55
C LEU A 61 -7.68 -0.74 3.39
N ALA A 62 -7.80 -1.92 4.01
CA ALA A 62 -8.93 -2.26 4.85
C ALA A 62 -9.05 -1.34 6.06
N GLY A 63 -7.96 -1.17 6.84
CA GLY A 63 -7.96 -0.28 8.00
C GLY A 63 -8.18 1.19 7.63
N ARG A 64 -7.67 1.60 6.46
CA ARG A 64 -7.77 2.98 5.98
C ARG A 64 -9.15 3.29 5.38
N LEU A 65 -9.75 2.38 4.62
CA LEU A 65 -11.12 2.47 4.09
C LEU A 65 -12.16 2.45 5.21
N GLU A 66 -11.91 1.73 6.29
CA GLU A 66 -12.78 1.75 7.47
C GLU A 66 -12.74 3.10 8.18
N ALA A 67 -11.57 3.74 8.23
CA ALA A 67 -11.40 5.07 8.83
C ALA A 67 -11.94 6.23 7.95
N GLU A 68 -11.81 6.14 6.62
CA GLU A 68 -12.01 7.28 5.71
C GLU A 68 -12.79 6.90 4.42
N ARG A 69 -13.78 6.01 4.52
CA ARG A 69 -14.56 5.51 3.37
C ARG A 69 -15.15 6.59 2.45
N SER A 70 -15.47 7.77 2.98
CA SER A 70 -15.99 8.91 2.21
C SER A 70 -14.93 9.69 1.45
N GLU A 71 -13.65 9.52 1.79
CA GLU A 71 -12.56 10.28 1.17
C GLU A 71 -11.95 9.56 -0.04
N TYR A 72 -12.15 8.26 -0.22
CA TYR A 72 -11.45 7.51 -1.29
C TYR A 72 -11.88 7.78 -2.74
N GLY A 73 -12.95 8.54 -2.96
CA GLY A 73 -13.43 8.86 -4.32
C GLY A 73 -12.35 9.52 -5.19
N TYR A 74 -11.53 10.42 -4.62
CA TYR A 74 -10.48 11.10 -5.39
C TYR A 74 -9.32 10.18 -5.79
N VAL A 75 -9.15 9.03 -5.11
CA VAL A 75 -8.11 8.04 -5.41
C VAL A 75 -8.57 7.15 -6.56
N MET A 76 -9.85 6.77 -6.59
CA MET A 76 -10.41 6.01 -7.71
C MET A 76 -10.30 6.79 -9.03
N ASP A 77 -10.67 8.08 -9.04
CA ASP A 77 -10.51 8.94 -10.21
C ASP A 77 -9.05 9.00 -10.73
N ALA A 78 -8.08 8.93 -9.80
CA ALA A 78 -6.67 8.93 -10.16
C ALA A 78 -6.23 7.60 -10.81
N PHE A 79 -6.80 6.48 -10.37
CA PHE A 79 -6.56 5.17 -11.00
C PHE A 79 -7.24 5.05 -12.36
N ASP A 80 -8.44 5.60 -12.54
CA ASP A 80 -9.06 5.67 -13.87
C ASP A 80 -8.14 6.39 -14.86
N THR A 81 -7.49 7.48 -14.42
CA THR A 81 -6.52 8.21 -15.26
C THR A 81 -5.25 7.40 -15.54
N LEU A 82 -4.78 6.58 -14.58
CA LEU A 82 -3.67 5.65 -14.80
C LEU A 82 -4.01 4.60 -15.86
N ASP A 83 -5.20 4.02 -15.77
CA ASP A 83 -5.70 3.04 -16.72
C ASP A 83 -5.88 3.63 -18.11
N GLU A 84 -6.41 4.86 -18.22
CA GLU A 84 -6.47 5.59 -19.50
C GLU A 84 -5.08 5.78 -20.13
N HIS A 85 -4.07 6.17 -19.33
CA HIS A 85 -2.71 6.31 -19.82
C HIS A 85 -2.08 4.96 -20.21
N ALA A 86 -2.28 3.92 -19.41
CA ALA A 86 -1.81 2.57 -19.71
C ALA A 86 -2.45 2.04 -21.00
N MET A 87 -3.75 2.26 -21.18
CA MET A 87 -4.50 1.89 -22.38
C MET A 87 -3.99 2.66 -23.61
N ARG A 88 -3.71 3.96 -23.47
CA ARG A 88 -3.16 4.78 -24.54
C ARG A 88 -1.75 4.35 -24.96
N LEU A 89 -0.88 4.03 -24.01
CA LEU A 89 0.53 3.70 -24.28
C LEU A 89 0.74 2.24 -24.68
N TYR A 90 -0.02 1.31 -24.07
CA TYR A 90 0.22 -0.13 -24.14
C TYR A 90 -1.01 -0.96 -24.50
N SER A 91 -2.18 -0.34 -24.69
CA SER A 91 -3.45 -1.00 -25.03
C SER A 91 -3.85 -2.10 -24.03
N ARG A 92 -3.53 -1.87 -22.76
CA ARG A 92 -3.81 -2.75 -21.62
C ARG A 92 -4.05 -1.90 -20.38
N GLU A 93 -4.79 -2.44 -19.43
CA GLU A 93 -5.00 -1.83 -18.12
C GLU A 93 -3.69 -1.78 -17.34
N PHE A 94 -3.59 -0.88 -16.37
CA PHE A 94 -2.41 -0.66 -15.55
C PHE A 94 -2.05 -1.92 -14.73
N THR A 95 -3.06 -2.63 -14.25
CA THR A 95 -2.93 -3.93 -13.55
C THR A 95 -2.39 -5.04 -14.47
N ASP A 96 -2.64 -4.96 -15.78
CA ASP A 96 -2.28 -5.99 -16.77
C ASP A 96 -0.90 -5.79 -17.43
N ILE A 97 -0.23 -4.68 -17.17
CA ILE A 97 1.12 -4.40 -17.69
C ILE A 97 2.19 -4.73 -16.65
N GLY A 98 3.39 -5.11 -17.10
CA GLY A 98 4.51 -5.42 -16.20
C GLY A 98 5.11 -4.18 -15.53
N VAL A 99 5.82 -4.37 -14.41
CA VAL A 99 6.42 -3.31 -13.56
C VAL A 99 7.14 -2.22 -14.36
N GLY A 100 8.05 -2.58 -15.27
CA GLY A 100 8.79 -1.58 -16.06
C GLY A 100 7.89 -0.70 -16.94
N ARG A 101 6.75 -1.21 -17.42
CA ARG A 101 5.78 -0.40 -18.18
C ARG A 101 4.93 0.47 -17.25
N ARG A 102 4.64 0.00 -16.04
CA ARG A 102 3.96 0.82 -15.02
C ARG A 102 4.83 2.00 -14.62
N GLU A 103 6.14 1.80 -14.46
CA GLU A 103 7.10 2.89 -14.23
C GLU A 103 7.09 3.92 -15.35
N ASP A 104 7.03 3.47 -16.62
CA ASP A 104 6.91 4.36 -17.78
C ASP A 104 5.61 5.16 -17.76
N VAL A 105 4.47 4.54 -17.40
CA VAL A 105 3.18 5.24 -17.23
C VAL A 105 3.29 6.33 -16.16
N LEU A 106 3.87 6.02 -15.00
CA LEU A 106 4.03 6.97 -13.91
C LEU A 106 4.93 8.15 -14.31
N ARG A 107 6.01 7.88 -15.06
CA ARG A 107 6.91 8.91 -15.58
C ARG A 107 6.24 9.77 -16.66
N ASP A 108 5.46 9.17 -17.55
CA ASP A 108 4.72 9.90 -18.60
C ASP A 108 3.65 10.83 -18.01
N LEU A 109 3.01 10.42 -16.90
CA LEU A 109 2.12 11.26 -16.12
C LEU A 109 2.83 12.37 -15.32
N GLY A 110 4.16 12.29 -15.16
CA GLY A 110 4.95 13.25 -14.38
C GLY A 110 4.84 13.06 -12.86
N VAL A 111 4.50 11.86 -12.39
CA VAL A 111 4.35 11.53 -10.96
C VAL A 111 5.67 11.72 -10.20
N ASP A 112 6.81 11.48 -10.85
CA ASP A 112 8.15 11.63 -10.27
C ASP A 112 8.57 13.09 -10.07
N ALA A 113 7.95 14.04 -10.77
CA ALA A 113 8.21 15.46 -10.67
C ALA A 113 7.12 16.24 -9.89
N ALA A 114 6.01 15.58 -9.56
CA ALA A 114 4.88 16.20 -8.87
C ALA A 114 5.13 16.36 -7.37
N SER A 115 4.51 17.40 -6.77
CA SER A 115 4.35 17.49 -5.32
C SER A 115 3.29 16.51 -4.82
N ALA A 116 3.48 15.89 -3.66
CA ALA A 116 2.42 15.10 -3.03
C ALA A 116 1.32 16.02 -2.49
N GLU A 117 0.13 15.97 -3.09
CA GLU A 117 -1.04 16.74 -2.63
C GLU A 117 -2.32 15.92 -2.79
N ARG A 118 -3.01 15.68 -1.67
CA ARG A 118 -4.18 14.80 -1.58
C ARG A 118 -5.33 15.28 -2.49
N HIS A 119 -5.50 16.59 -2.61
CA HIS A 119 -6.56 17.19 -3.42
C HIS A 119 -6.04 17.90 -4.66
N GLY A 120 -4.81 17.56 -5.08
CA GLY A 120 -4.12 18.21 -6.20
C GLY A 120 -4.61 17.73 -7.57
N SER A 121 -3.76 17.90 -8.57
CA SER A 121 -3.88 17.28 -9.88
C SER A 121 -3.65 15.76 -9.80
N VAL A 122 -4.01 15.02 -10.85
CA VAL A 122 -3.82 13.55 -10.92
C VAL A 122 -2.40 13.12 -10.54
N PRO A 123 -1.30 13.65 -11.13
CA PRO A 123 0.03 13.20 -10.76
C PRO A 123 0.40 13.54 -9.31
N GLU A 124 -0.13 14.62 -8.74
CA GLU A 124 0.08 14.97 -7.32
C GLU A 124 -0.65 14.02 -6.37
N ARG A 125 -1.86 13.58 -6.73
CA ARG A 125 -2.63 12.58 -5.97
C ARG A 125 -1.99 11.19 -6.03
N ILE A 126 -1.52 10.78 -7.21
CA ILE A 126 -0.79 9.52 -7.35
C ILE A 126 0.52 9.60 -6.57
N ARG A 127 1.23 10.74 -6.62
CA ARG A 127 2.44 10.95 -5.82
C ARG A 127 2.15 10.85 -4.32
N TYR A 128 1.06 11.46 -3.86
CA TYR A 128 0.60 11.33 -2.47
C TYR A 128 0.38 9.87 -2.08
N LEU A 129 -0.30 9.09 -2.91
CA LEU A 129 -0.52 7.66 -2.65
C LEU A 129 0.78 6.85 -2.66
N VAL A 130 1.71 7.16 -3.56
CA VAL A 130 3.05 6.54 -3.57
C VAL A 130 3.78 6.82 -2.26
N ASP A 131 3.75 8.06 -1.79
CA ASP A 131 4.39 8.44 -0.52
C ASP A 131 3.71 7.77 0.68
N GLU A 132 2.38 7.61 0.67
CA GLU A 132 1.65 6.82 1.68
C GLU A 132 2.09 5.35 1.67
N LEU A 133 2.16 4.71 0.50
CA LEU A 133 2.60 3.32 0.39
C LEU A 133 4.04 3.14 0.91
N LEU A 134 4.95 4.03 0.53
CA LEU A 134 6.32 4.01 1.04
C LEU A 134 6.36 4.23 2.56
N PHE A 135 5.59 5.20 3.07
CA PHE A 135 5.49 5.43 4.51
C PHE A 135 5.05 4.17 5.25
N VAL A 136 4.03 3.46 4.75
CA VAL A 136 3.54 2.21 5.35
C VAL A 136 4.60 1.12 5.31
N LEU A 137 5.30 0.96 4.18
CA LEU A 137 6.40 0.03 4.08
C LEU A 137 7.45 0.31 5.17
N TYR A 138 7.95 1.55 5.27
CA TYR A 138 9.01 1.91 6.21
C TYR A 138 8.58 1.92 7.68
N THR A 139 7.30 2.14 7.97
CA THR A 139 6.80 2.17 9.36
C THR A 139 6.25 0.83 9.84
N SER A 140 5.98 -0.10 8.93
CA SER A 140 5.57 -1.45 9.30
C SER A 140 6.75 -2.25 9.88
N PRO A 141 6.54 -3.10 10.89
CA PRO A 141 7.57 -4.00 11.40
C PRO A 141 8.21 -4.87 10.30
N THR A 142 7.40 -5.32 9.34
CA THR A 142 7.88 -6.14 8.19
C THR A 142 8.80 -5.35 7.27
N GLY A 143 8.39 -4.16 6.83
CA GLY A 143 9.23 -3.34 5.95
C GLY A 143 10.44 -2.74 6.67
N GLY A 144 10.31 -2.38 7.96
CA GLY A 144 11.45 -1.98 8.81
C GLY A 144 12.53 -3.05 8.89
N ARG A 145 12.16 -4.33 9.04
CA ARG A 145 13.11 -5.46 8.98
C ARG A 145 13.74 -5.62 7.59
N LEU A 146 12.96 -5.48 6.52
CA LEU A 146 13.44 -5.62 5.13
C LEU A 146 14.43 -4.52 4.72
N VAL A 147 14.30 -3.32 5.27
CA VAL A 147 15.17 -2.17 4.97
C VAL A 147 16.27 -1.95 6.03
N GLY A 148 16.40 -2.86 6.99
CA GLY A 148 17.41 -2.78 8.06
C GLY A 148 17.20 -1.63 9.04
N ASN A 149 15.97 -1.12 9.14
CA ASN A 149 15.55 -0.06 10.05
C ASN A 149 14.55 -0.65 11.05
N GLU A 150 15.00 -1.61 11.86
CA GLU A 150 14.21 -2.11 12.98
C GLU A 150 13.91 -0.94 13.92
N ASN A 151 12.62 -0.65 14.13
CA ASN A 151 12.22 0.48 14.95
C ASN A 151 12.81 0.33 16.36
N PRO A 152 13.64 1.29 16.82
CA PRO A 152 14.25 1.20 18.13
C PRO A 152 13.19 1.24 19.23
N ALA A 153 13.54 0.68 20.39
CA ALA A 153 12.66 0.65 21.56
C ALA A 153 12.12 2.05 21.88
N GLY A 154 10.78 2.18 21.87
CA GLY A 154 10.07 3.45 22.11
C GLY A 154 9.50 4.14 20.87
N HIS A 155 9.74 3.64 19.66
CA HIS A 155 9.10 4.12 18.42
C HIS A 155 7.91 3.24 17.99
N PRO A 156 6.91 3.80 17.27
CA PRO A 156 5.79 3.02 16.73
C PRO A 156 6.33 1.88 15.86
N GLY A 157 6.07 0.62 16.25
CA GLY A 157 6.55 -0.58 15.54
C GLY A 157 7.68 -1.36 16.21
N GLY A 158 8.28 -0.88 17.32
CA GLY A 158 9.37 -1.55 18.06
C GLY A 158 8.93 -2.51 19.19
N LEU A 159 7.70 -3.05 19.14
CA LEU A 159 7.13 -3.81 20.25
C LEU A 159 7.71 -5.23 20.40
N GLU A 160 8.19 -5.85 19.31
CA GLU A 160 8.81 -7.17 19.35
C GLU A 160 10.15 -7.17 20.11
N SER A 161 10.88 -6.06 20.11
CA SER A 161 12.14 -5.90 20.86
C SER A 161 11.95 -6.01 22.37
N TYR A 162 10.73 -5.86 22.88
CA TYR A 162 10.39 -6.07 24.30
C TYR A 162 10.05 -7.53 24.65
N GLN A 163 9.86 -8.40 23.65
CA GLN A 163 9.52 -9.81 23.86
C GLN A 163 10.74 -10.74 23.82
N GLN A 164 11.92 -10.24 23.44
CA GLN A 164 13.17 -10.97 23.62
C GLN A 164 13.71 -10.68 25.03
N GLU A 165 13.65 -11.69 25.90
CA GLU A 165 14.38 -11.65 27.17
C GLU A 165 15.91 -11.60 26.89
N PRO A 166 16.70 -10.93 27.76
CA PRO A 166 18.16 -10.82 27.60
C PRO A 166 18.90 -12.16 27.63
#